data_AF-A0A7W4EHL3-F1
#
_entry.id   AF-A0A7W4EHL3-F1
#
_cell.length_a   1.000
_cell.length_b   1.000
_cell.length_c   1.000
_cell.angle_alpha   90.00
_cell.angle_beta   90.00
_cell.angle_gamma   90.00
#
_symmetry.space_group_name_H-M   'P 1'
#
loop_
_entity.id
_entity.type
_entity.pdbx_description
1 polymer ?
#
loop_
_entity_poly.entity_id
_entity_poly.type
_entity_poly.pdbx_seq_one_letter_code
_entity_poly.pdbx_strand_id
1 'polypeptide(L)'
;MKKYLFLAFFGLCSLVYAQDVKVTKFRNEINVSKRNPIDRGVFRERGVYGDDRQAQLWLRVFPEGRFRVEVGGQMMENSTGKYRFFDLNRGRQMLSIYENGNILVYRTWVDLRENTRLLLDFDGYDLYLFGEENIDNSGAQVFPNIGGYKALMSNEEFGQFYRSYTGKSFDKDKMETFYMALKGVYFTTQQIVQMVNVLSFDDNRLELAKAAYDSCVDRENYYKVVDAMTYSSTKEKLRDYILKR
;
A
#
# COMPACT_ATOMS: atom_id res chain seq x y z
N MET A 1 16.34 21.32 69.70
CA MET A 1 15.33 21.87 70.63
C MET A 1 14.73 23.09 69.95
N LYS A 2 13.45 23.04 69.53
CA LYS A 2 12.29 23.68 70.20
C LYS A 2 12.49 25.21 70.34
N LYS A 3 11.58 26.14 70.01
CA LYS A 3 10.14 26.13 69.68
C LYS A 3 9.70 27.62 69.62
N TYR A 4 8.83 27.99 68.65
CA TYR A 4 7.70 28.95 68.74
C TYR A 4 7.98 30.43 69.17
N LEU A 5 7.14 31.46 68.97
CA LEU A 5 5.70 31.69 68.69
C LEU A 5 5.63 33.23 68.33
N PHE A 6 4.96 33.70 67.25
CA PHE A 6 3.65 34.40 67.25
C PHE A 6 3.62 35.87 67.78
N LEU A 7 2.74 36.84 67.42
CA LEU A 7 1.56 37.06 66.54
C LEU A 7 1.24 38.58 66.61
N ALA A 8 0.62 39.17 65.57
CA ALA A 8 -0.48 40.18 65.57
C ALA A 8 -0.37 41.02 64.28
N PHE A 9 -1.14 40.85 63.20
CA PHE A 9 -2.59 40.86 62.94
C PHE A 9 -3.29 42.21 63.17
N PHE A 10 -3.44 42.98 62.08
CA PHE A 10 -4.60 43.77 61.64
C PHE A 10 -4.36 44.02 60.14
N GLY A 11 -5.17 43.61 59.16
CA GLY A 11 -6.61 43.44 59.15
C GLY A 11 -7.22 44.54 58.27
N LEU A 12 -7.27 44.34 56.94
CA LEU A 12 -8.15 45.07 56.03
C LEU A 12 -8.52 44.17 54.84
N CYS A 13 -9.73 43.62 54.89
CA CYS A 13 -10.57 43.21 53.75
C CYS A 13 -10.60 44.33 52.69
N SER A 14 -10.80 44.13 51.39
CA SER A 14 -11.40 43.04 50.61
C SER A 14 -11.26 43.44 49.14
N LEU A 15 -11.16 42.48 48.22
CA LEU A 15 -11.91 42.43 46.95
C LEU A 15 -11.45 41.21 46.15
N VAL A 16 -12.35 40.22 46.05
CA VAL A 16 -12.28 39.12 45.10
C VAL A 16 -12.74 39.65 43.75
N TYR A 17 -11.98 39.41 42.69
CA TYR A 17 -12.54 39.28 41.35
C TYR A 17 -11.84 38.13 40.62
N ALA A 18 -12.63 37.07 40.39
CA ALA A 18 -12.37 36.08 39.36
C ALA A 18 -12.41 36.78 37.99
N GLN A 19 -11.46 36.48 37.11
CA GLN A 19 -11.56 36.85 35.71
C GLN A 19 -11.81 35.61 34.87
N ASP A 20 -12.94 35.68 34.17
CA ASP A 20 -13.52 34.66 33.30
C ASP A 20 -12.59 34.28 32.14
N VAL A 21 -12.53 32.97 31.89
CA VAL A 21 -12.06 32.40 30.62
C VAL A 21 -13.07 32.76 29.54
N LYS A 22 -12.72 33.71 28.66
CA LYS A 22 -13.47 33.95 27.42
C LYS A 22 -12.94 33.08 26.29
N VAL A 23 -13.67 31.99 26.02
CA VAL A 23 -13.63 31.29 24.73
C VAL A 23 -14.31 32.16 23.69
N THR A 24 -13.58 32.63 22.67
CA THR A 24 -14.18 33.27 21.49
C THR A 24 -14.27 32.26 20.34
N LYS A 25 -15.52 32.05 19.90
CA LYS A 25 -15.94 31.24 18.75
C LYS A 25 -15.34 31.73 17.43
N PHE A 26 -15.09 30.76 16.54
CA PHE A 26 -14.76 30.90 15.12
C PHE A 26 -15.58 31.94 14.36
N ARG A 27 -14.93 32.64 13.43
CA ARG A 27 -15.57 33.28 12.28
C ARG A 27 -14.65 33.15 11.06
N ASN A 28 -14.99 32.24 10.16
CA ASN A 28 -14.41 32.17 8.82
C ASN A 28 -14.97 33.33 8.00
N GLU A 29 -14.13 34.23 7.53
CA GLU A 29 -14.48 35.19 6.48
C GLU A 29 -13.38 35.18 5.42
N ILE A 30 -13.56 34.33 4.41
CA ILE A 30 -12.83 34.45 3.15
C ILE A 30 -13.61 35.45 2.29
N ASN A 31 -13.08 36.66 2.14
CA ASN A 31 -13.55 37.60 1.13
C ASN A 31 -12.95 37.20 -0.22
N VAL A 32 -13.77 36.61 -1.10
CA VAL A 32 -13.39 36.34 -2.49
C VAL A 32 -13.77 37.56 -3.33
N SER A 33 -12.79 38.41 -3.66
CA SER A 33 -12.96 39.39 -4.73
C SER A 33 -12.63 38.74 -6.08
N LYS A 34 -13.48 39.00 -7.08
CA LYS A 34 -13.39 38.43 -8.44
C LYS A 34 -12.79 39.45 -9.43
N ARG A 35 -11.87 38.92 -10.28
CA ARG A 35 -11.52 39.25 -11.69
C ARG A 35 -10.29 40.13 -12.02
N ASN A 36 -9.27 39.43 -12.54
CA ASN A 36 -8.49 39.54 -13.81
C ASN A 36 -7.90 40.90 -14.25
N PRO A 37 -6.62 40.92 -14.69
CA PRO A 37 -6.28 40.49 -16.05
C PRO A 37 -5.02 39.59 -16.17
N ILE A 38 -4.96 38.90 -17.31
CA ILE A 38 -3.85 38.08 -17.79
C ILE A 38 -2.59 38.95 -17.87
N ASP A 39 -1.57 38.65 -17.06
CA ASP A 39 -0.22 39.13 -17.31
C ASP A 39 0.73 37.93 -17.40
N ARG A 40 1.26 37.71 -18.61
CA ARG A 40 2.23 36.66 -18.94
C ARG A 40 3.62 37.14 -18.50
N GLY A 41 3.79 37.35 -17.21
CA GLY A 41 5.07 37.61 -16.56
C GLY A 41 5.49 36.39 -15.76
N VAL A 42 6.67 35.86 -16.06
CA VAL A 42 7.30 34.68 -15.44
C VAL A 42 7.41 34.86 -13.91
N PHE A 43 6.39 34.45 -13.16
CA PHE A 43 6.49 34.20 -11.73
C PHE A 43 6.88 32.74 -11.54
N ARG A 44 8.18 32.49 -11.34
CA ARG A 44 8.62 31.25 -10.68
C ARG A 44 8.26 31.39 -9.21
N GLU A 45 7.02 31.05 -8.85
CA GLU A 45 6.68 30.78 -7.46
C GLU A 45 7.56 29.63 -6.99
N ARG A 46 8.61 29.91 -6.21
CA ARG A 46 9.04 28.94 -5.20
C ARG A 46 7.92 28.96 -4.17
N GLY A 47 6.98 28.02 -4.30
CA GLY A 47 5.93 27.84 -3.32
C GLY A 47 6.50 27.70 -1.92
N VAL A 48 5.70 28.08 -0.92
CA VAL A 48 6.00 28.02 0.52
C VAL A 48 6.42 26.60 0.99
N TYR A 49 6.31 25.58 0.13
CA TYR A 49 6.60 24.16 0.39
C TYR A 49 7.92 23.64 -0.23
N GLY A 50 8.71 24.47 -0.91
CA GLY A 50 9.99 24.05 -1.50
C GLY A 50 9.93 23.83 -3.01
N ASP A 51 11.04 23.38 -3.60
CA ASP A 51 11.18 23.14 -5.05
C ASP A 51 10.18 22.08 -5.52
N ASP A 52 9.23 22.44 -6.39
CA ASP A 52 8.19 21.55 -6.94
C ASP A 52 8.76 20.35 -7.74
N ARG A 53 10.09 20.25 -7.84
CA ARG A 53 10.85 19.23 -8.57
C ARG A 53 11.28 18.04 -7.69
N GLN A 54 10.66 17.85 -6.53
CA GLN A 54 10.97 16.71 -5.67
C GLN A 54 10.52 15.39 -6.29
N ALA A 55 11.21 14.31 -5.93
CA ALA A 55 10.89 12.98 -6.42
C ALA A 55 9.75 12.36 -5.59
N GLN A 56 9.04 11.41 -6.19
CA GLN A 56 8.06 10.57 -5.52
C GLN A 56 8.45 9.09 -5.68
N LEU A 57 8.09 8.26 -4.70
CA LEU A 57 8.26 6.81 -4.80
C LEU A 57 6.98 6.11 -4.35
N TRP A 58 6.41 5.31 -5.23
CA TRP A 58 5.28 4.44 -4.90
C TRP A 58 5.74 2.99 -4.94
N LEU A 59 5.49 2.27 -3.86
CA LEU A 59 5.89 0.88 -3.71
C LEU A 59 4.66 0.01 -3.41
N ARG A 60 4.56 -1.12 -4.11
CA ARG A 60 3.67 -2.23 -3.74
C ARG A 60 4.48 -3.35 -3.09
N VAL A 61 3.97 -3.91 -2.01
CA VAL A 61 4.51 -5.08 -1.32
C VAL A 61 3.45 -6.16 -1.42
N PHE A 62 3.80 -7.26 -2.08
CA PHE A 62 2.91 -8.38 -2.39
C PHE A 62 2.79 -9.44 -1.29
N PRO A 63 3.84 -9.75 -0.50
CA PRO A 63 3.70 -10.65 0.63
C PRO A 63 2.64 -10.18 1.62
N GLU A 64 1.95 -11.15 2.21
CA GLU A 64 0.99 -10.90 3.27
C GLU A 64 1.71 -10.46 4.55
N GLY A 65 1.24 -9.40 5.19
CA GLY A 65 1.80 -8.97 6.47
C GLY A 65 1.75 -7.47 6.69
N ARG A 66 2.27 -7.05 7.85
CA ARG A 66 2.50 -5.63 8.14
C ARG A 66 3.95 -5.31 7.80
N PHE A 67 4.13 -4.39 6.86
CA PHE A 67 5.46 -3.95 6.45
C PHE A 67 5.68 -2.50 6.80
N ARG A 68 6.92 -2.17 7.17
CA ARG A 68 7.44 -0.81 7.26
C ARG A 68 8.38 -0.58 6.10
N VAL A 69 8.19 0.51 5.38
CA VAL A 69 9.06 0.94 4.30
C VAL A 69 9.70 2.26 4.72
N GLU A 70 11.01 2.34 4.53
CA GLU A 70 11.82 3.52 4.83
C GLU A 70 12.57 3.97 3.57
N VAL A 71 12.45 5.24 3.22
CA VAL A 71 13.20 5.85 2.11
C VAL A 71 13.33 7.36 2.33
N GLY A 72 14.51 7.92 2.03
CA GLY A 72 14.74 9.37 2.09
C GLY A 72 14.47 10.02 3.46
N GLY A 73 14.64 9.27 4.55
CA GLY A 73 14.36 9.73 5.92
C GLY A 73 12.88 9.70 6.32
N GLN A 74 11.99 9.29 5.41
CA GLN A 74 10.59 9.04 5.69
C GLN A 74 10.36 7.56 5.98
N MET A 75 9.37 7.26 6.82
CA MET A 75 8.95 5.88 7.08
C MET A 75 7.42 5.77 7.07
N MET A 76 6.91 4.66 6.56
CA MET A 76 5.49 4.33 6.56
C MET A 76 5.32 2.86 6.92
N GLU A 77 4.34 2.54 7.77
CA GLU A 77 4.02 1.17 8.15
C GLU A 77 2.54 0.90 7.95
N ASN A 78 2.19 -0.14 7.19
CA ASN A 78 0.81 -0.57 7.01
C ASN A 78 0.72 -2.05 6.64
N SER A 79 -0.51 -2.56 6.57
CA SER A 79 -0.81 -3.93 6.10
C SER A 79 -1.48 -3.94 4.72
N THR A 80 -1.65 -2.78 4.06
CA THR A 80 -2.31 -2.69 2.75
C THR A 80 -1.36 -3.00 1.59
N GLY A 81 -0.05 -3.08 1.88
CA GLY A 81 0.99 -3.34 0.89
C GLY A 81 1.18 -2.20 -0.11
N LYS A 82 0.62 -1.00 0.14
CA LYS A 82 0.74 0.17 -0.76
C LYS A 82 1.37 1.34 -0.01
N TYR A 83 2.48 1.85 -0.53
CA TYR A 83 3.27 2.92 0.08
C TYR A 83 3.46 4.06 -0.92
N ARG A 84 3.35 5.29 -0.44
CA ARG A 84 3.51 6.49 -1.27
C ARG A 84 4.32 7.52 -0.51
N PHE A 85 5.53 7.75 -0.98
CA PHE A 85 6.44 8.76 -0.47
C PHE A 85 6.43 9.95 -1.41
N PHE A 86 6.33 11.12 -0.82
CA PHE A 86 6.34 12.41 -1.49
C PHE A 86 7.58 13.16 -1.06
N ASP A 87 7.91 14.24 -1.75
CA ASP A 87 8.92 15.19 -1.29
C ASP A 87 10.31 14.56 -1.05
N LEU A 88 10.68 13.58 -1.88
CA LEU A 88 11.96 12.89 -1.77
C LEU A 88 13.06 13.67 -2.48
N ASN A 89 14.24 13.71 -1.85
CA ASN A 89 15.43 14.30 -2.46
C ASN A 89 15.92 13.44 -3.63
N ARG A 90 16.25 14.10 -4.75
CA ARG A 90 16.90 13.47 -5.90
C ARG A 90 18.21 12.78 -5.53
N GLY A 91 18.61 11.82 -6.35
CA GLY A 91 19.83 11.04 -6.20
C GLY A 91 19.57 9.68 -5.56
N ARG A 92 20.67 9.05 -5.15
CA ARG A 92 20.65 7.69 -4.63
C ARG A 92 20.11 7.67 -3.20
N GLN A 93 18.93 7.08 -3.01
CA GLN A 93 18.28 6.90 -1.71
C GLN A 93 18.30 5.43 -1.31
N MET A 94 18.51 5.17 -0.02
CA MET A 94 18.37 3.81 0.52
C MET A 94 16.89 3.51 0.71
N LEU A 95 16.41 2.43 0.11
CA LEU A 95 15.09 1.86 0.37
C LEU A 95 15.26 0.63 1.27
N SER A 96 14.57 0.62 2.41
CA SER A 96 14.54 -0.53 3.34
C SER A 96 13.10 -0.97 3.57
N ILE A 97 12.87 -2.28 3.54
CA ILE A 97 11.58 -2.91 3.83
C ILE A 97 11.77 -3.81 5.05
N TYR A 98 10.91 -3.61 6.05
CA TYR A 98 10.88 -4.41 7.27
C TYR A 98 9.55 -5.11 7.39
N GLU A 99 9.58 -6.37 7.79
CA GLU A 99 8.40 -7.15 8.19
C GLU A 99 8.17 -7.01 9.70
N ASN A 100 6.91 -7.03 10.13
CA ASN A 100 6.51 -6.91 11.54
C ASN A 100 7.03 -5.64 12.24
N GLY A 101 7.35 -4.61 11.43
CA GLY A 101 7.82 -3.29 11.88
C GLY A 101 9.30 -3.23 12.28
N ASN A 102 10.02 -4.34 12.36
CA ASN A 102 11.40 -4.35 12.85
C ASN A 102 12.35 -5.40 12.21
N ILE A 103 11.86 -6.37 11.46
CA ILE A 103 12.70 -7.39 10.82
C ILE A 103 13.07 -6.89 9.42
N LEU A 104 14.34 -6.52 9.18
CA LEU A 104 14.77 -6.09 7.84
C LEU A 104 14.72 -7.28 6.86
N VAL A 105 13.85 -7.19 5.85
CA VAL A 105 13.68 -8.25 4.84
C VAL A 105 14.30 -7.88 3.50
N TYR A 106 14.39 -6.59 3.19
CA TYR A 106 14.98 -6.14 1.93
C TYR A 106 15.62 -4.76 2.08
N ARG A 107 16.76 -4.55 1.43
CA ARG A 107 17.45 -3.25 1.41
C ARG A 107 18.18 -3.08 0.09
N THR A 108 17.91 -1.97 -0.59
CA THR A 108 18.60 -1.62 -1.83
C THR A 108 18.73 -0.11 -2.00
N TRP A 109 19.57 0.30 -2.95
CA TRP A 109 19.65 1.69 -3.38
C TRP A 109 18.71 1.93 -4.56
N VAL A 110 17.92 3.00 -4.51
CA VAL A 110 17.09 3.48 -5.61
C VAL A 110 17.59 4.84 -6.06
N ASP A 111 17.71 5.04 -7.37
CA ASP A 111 18.14 6.32 -7.94
C ASP A 111 16.90 7.15 -8.29
N LEU A 112 16.65 8.23 -7.54
CA LEU A 112 15.49 9.11 -7.72
C LEU A 112 15.85 10.31 -8.59
N ARG A 113 14.98 10.65 -9.55
CA ARG A 113 15.17 11.81 -10.42
C ARG A 113 14.25 12.94 -10.00
N GLU A 114 14.67 14.17 -10.30
CA GLU A 114 13.81 15.34 -10.07
C GLU A 114 12.53 15.21 -10.88
N ASN A 115 11.41 15.63 -10.28
CA ASN A 115 10.12 15.72 -10.94
C ASN A 115 9.65 14.36 -11.52
N THR A 116 10.13 13.25 -10.95
CA THR A 116 9.67 11.91 -11.34
C THR A 116 9.05 11.15 -10.18
N ARG A 117 8.13 10.26 -10.53
CA ARG A 117 7.59 9.23 -9.66
C ARG A 117 8.17 7.89 -10.08
N LEU A 118 8.91 7.27 -9.17
CA LEU A 118 9.38 5.91 -9.31
C LEU A 118 8.31 4.92 -8.83
N LEU A 119 7.96 3.94 -9.65
CA LEU A 119 6.95 2.93 -9.37
C LEU A 119 7.65 1.58 -9.18
N LEU A 120 7.48 0.95 -8.02
CA LEU A 120 8.19 -0.26 -7.64
C LEU A 120 7.23 -1.33 -7.12
N ASP A 121 7.59 -2.58 -7.34
CA ASP A 121 6.94 -3.76 -6.79
C ASP A 121 7.95 -4.60 -6.01
N PHE A 122 7.56 -5.09 -4.84
CA PHE A 122 8.33 -6.03 -4.04
C PHE A 122 7.52 -7.31 -3.83
N ASP A 123 8.04 -8.44 -4.30
CA ASP A 123 7.38 -9.74 -4.25
C ASP A 123 7.69 -10.55 -2.97
N GLY A 124 8.60 -10.05 -2.13
CA GLY A 124 9.12 -10.76 -0.95
C GLY A 124 10.57 -11.20 -1.10
N TYR A 125 11.08 -11.27 -2.34
CA TYR A 125 12.45 -11.66 -2.66
C TYR A 125 13.21 -10.52 -3.30
N ASP A 126 12.60 -9.85 -4.29
CA ASP A 126 13.25 -8.80 -5.05
C ASP A 126 12.33 -7.63 -5.39
N LEU A 127 12.97 -6.53 -5.79
CA LEU A 127 12.34 -5.26 -6.13
C LEU A 127 12.36 -5.05 -7.63
N TYR A 128 11.18 -4.89 -8.23
CA TYR A 128 11.01 -4.69 -9.67
C TYR A 128 10.64 -3.25 -9.95
N LEU A 129 11.35 -2.64 -10.91
CA LEU A 129 10.97 -1.36 -11.47
C LEU A 129 9.78 -1.53 -12.41
N PHE A 130 8.64 -1.00 -12.01
CA PHE A 130 7.43 -0.99 -12.82
C PHE A 130 7.42 0.18 -13.82
N GLY A 131 7.93 1.35 -13.41
CA GLY A 131 7.96 2.51 -14.28
C GLY A 131 8.50 3.76 -13.60
N GLU A 132 8.71 4.79 -14.43
CA GLU A 132 9.09 6.12 -14.00
C GLU A 132 8.26 7.16 -14.77
N GLU A 133 7.58 8.06 -14.05
CA GLU A 133 6.63 9.03 -14.63
C GLU A 133 7.02 10.46 -14.28
N ASN A 134 6.84 11.43 -15.19
CA ASN A 134 7.02 12.85 -14.87
C ASN A 134 5.80 13.39 -14.09
N ILE A 135 6.03 14.14 -13.00
CA ILE A 135 4.97 14.63 -12.10
C ILE A 135 4.21 15.81 -12.72
N ASP A 136 4.87 16.65 -13.53
CA ASP A 136 4.27 17.81 -14.21
C ASP A 136 3.18 17.48 -15.24
N ASN A 137 3.01 16.21 -15.64
CA ASN A 137 1.88 15.81 -16.46
C ASN A 137 0.61 15.75 -15.60
N SER A 138 0.02 16.93 -15.36
CA SER A 138 -1.25 17.16 -14.67
C SER A 138 -2.45 16.66 -15.51
N GLY A 139 -2.50 15.37 -15.79
CA GLY A 139 -3.60 14.68 -16.44
C GLY A 139 -4.22 13.66 -15.51
N ALA A 140 -4.90 14.13 -14.45
CA ALA A 140 -5.53 13.32 -13.40
C ALA A 140 -4.56 12.45 -12.58
N GLN A 141 -4.73 12.45 -11.26
CA GLN A 141 -4.11 11.45 -10.39
C GLN A 141 -4.71 10.08 -10.72
N VAL A 142 -4.12 9.43 -11.70
CA VAL A 142 -4.44 8.07 -12.11
C VAL A 142 -3.19 7.31 -11.68
N PHE A 143 -3.32 6.38 -10.73
CA PHE A 143 -2.48 5.18 -10.85
C PHE A 143 -2.56 4.81 -12.31
N PRO A 144 -1.46 4.80 -13.08
CA PRO A 144 -1.60 4.69 -14.51
C PRO A 144 -2.48 3.46 -14.77
N ASN A 145 -3.68 3.70 -15.28
CA ASN A 145 -4.62 2.65 -15.63
C ASN A 145 -4.09 2.11 -16.95
N ILE A 146 -2.93 1.46 -16.86
CA ILE A 146 -2.25 0.86 -17.99
C ILE A 146 -3.05 -0.42 -18.23
N GLY A 147 -4.03 -0.30 -19.13
CA GLY A 147 -4.80 -1.42 -19.62
C GLY A 147 -3.85 -2.55 -20.02
N GLY A 148 -3.79 -3.56 -19.17
CA GLY A 148 -2.88 -4.70 -19.32
C GLY A 148 -2.34 -5.27 -18.01
N TYR A 149 -2.28 -4.50 -16.92
CA TYR A 149 -1.68 -4.98 -15.67
C TYR A 149 -2.70 -5.41 -14.65
N LYS A 150 -2.59 -6.67 -14.24
CA LYS A 150 -3.35 -7.22 -13.13
C LYS A 150 -2.77 -6.71 -11.80
N ALA A 151 -3.60 -6.24 -10.88
CA ALA A 151 -3.14 -5.87 -9.54
C ALA A 151 -3.01 -7.14 -8.67
N LEU A 152 -2.06 -7.25 -7.74
CA LEU A 152 -2.19 -8.31 -6.74
C LEU A 152 -3.47 -8.08 -5.94
N MET A 153 -4.26 -9.15 -5.78
CA MET A 153 -5.42 -9.14 -4.91
C MET A 153 -4.95 -9.08 -3.45
N SER A 154 -5.21 -7.95 -2.78
CA SER A 154 -4.92 -7.80 -1.34
C SER A 154 -5.73 -8.80 -0.51
N ASN A 155 -5.32 -9.06 0.73
CA ASN A 155 -6.04 -9.99 1.61
C ASN A 155 -7.48 -9.56 1.90
N GLU A 156 -7.73 -8.26 2.02
CA GLU A 156 -9.05 -7.71 2.23
C GLU A 156 -9.95 -7.93 1.00
N GLU A 157 -9.42 -7.65 -0.19
CA GLU A 157 -10.11 -7.88 -1.47
C GLU A 157 -10.30 -9.38 -1.71
N PHE A 158 -9.29 -10.20 -1.43
CA PHE A 158 -9.35 -11.65 -1.53
C PHE A 158 -10.39 -12.21 -0.56
N GLY A 159 -10.47 -11.73 0.68
CA GLY A 159 -11.47 -12.18 1.63
C GLY A 159 -12.91 -11.91 1.15
N GLN A 160 -13.14 -10.81 0.43
CA GLN A 160 -14.44 -10.52 -0.19
C GLN A 160 -14.72 -11.41 -1.40
N PHE A 161 -13.74 -11.52 -2.30
CA PHE A 161 -13.80 -12.39 -3.47
C PHE A 161 -14.02 -13.85 -3.06
N TYR A 162 -13.25 -14.35 -2.10
CA TYR A 162 -13.26 -15.72 -1.63
C TYR A 162 -14.62 -16.10 -1.04
N ARG A 163 -15.27 -15.21 -0.28
CA ARG A 163 -16.65 -15.45 0.19
C ARG A 163 -17.64 -15.61 -0.95
N SER A 164 -17.52 -14.80 -2.01
CA SER A 164 -18.35 -14.92 -3.21
C SER A 164 -18.08 -16.22 -3.97
N TYR A 165 -16.79 -16.58 -4.09
CA TYR A 165 -16.31 -17.80 -4.71
C TYR A 165 -16.80 -19.05 -3.97
N THR A 166 -16.57 -19.16 -2.65
CA THR A 166 -17.00 -20.31 -1.85
C THR A 166 -18.51 -20.39 -1.63
N GLY A 167 -19.21 -19.27 -1.78
CA GLY A 167 -20.68 -19.21 -1.70
C GLY A 167 -21.39 -19.91 -2.87
N LYS A 168 -20.67 -20.29 -3.93
CA LYS A 168 -21.25 -21.04 -5.06
C LYS A 168 -21.32 -22.54 -4.76
N SER A 169 -22.46 -23.16 -5.07
CA SER A 169 -22.68 -24.59 -4.82
C SER A 169 -21.83 -25.49 -5.70
N PHE A 170 -21.74 -25.21 -7.00
CA PHE A 170 -21.05 -26.07 -7.97
C PHE A 170 -19.68 -25.54 -8.34
N ASP A 171 -18.73 -26.45 -8.60
CA ASP A 171 -17.36 -26.10 -9.02
C ASP A 171 -17.36 -25.28 -10.31
N LYS A 172 -18.27 -25.54 -11.24
CA LYS A 172 -18.39 -24.78 -12.50
C LYS A 172 -18.57 -23.27 -12.23
N ASP A 173 -19.47 -22.93 -11.30
CA ASP A 173 -19.77 -21.54 -10.96
C ASP A 173 -18.61 -20.88 -10.18
N LYS A 174 -17.91 -21.67 -9.36
CA LYS A 174 -16.66 -21.26 -8.71
C LYS A 174 -15.61 -20.91 -9.78
N MET A 175 -15.37 -21.81 -10.72
CA MET A 175 -14.41 -21.63 -11.82
C MET A 175 -14.74 -20.39 -12.66
N GLU A 176 -16.02 -20.14 -12.98
CA GLU A 176 -16.44 -18.91 -13.67
C GLU A 176 -16.07 -17.65 -12.88
N THR A 177 -16.35 -17.65 -11.57
CA THR A 177 -15.99 -16.53 -10.67
C THR A 177 -14.47 -16.32 -10.61
N PHE A 178 -13.69 -17.41 -10.57
CA PHE A 178 -12.23 -17.37 -10.64
C PHE A 178 -11.74 -16.76 -11.96
N TYR A 179 -12.25 -17.21 -13.11
CA TYR A 179 -11.83 -16.69 -14.40
C TYR A 179 -12.17 -15.21 -14.59
N MET A 180 -13.27 -14.73 -14.00
CA MET A 180 -13.59 -13.31 -13.98
C MET A 180 -12.52 -12.51 -13.21
N ALA A 181 -12.14 -12.96 -12.01
CA ALA A 181 -11.10 -12.32 -11.21
C ALA A 181 -9.72 -12.40 -11.87
N LEU A 182 -9.39 -13.57 -12.43
CA LEU A 182 -8.12 -13.86 -13.08
C LEU A 182 -7.83 -12.86 -14.21
N LYS A 183 -8.80 -12.19 -14.83
CA LYS A 183 -8.55 -11.17 -15.88
C LYS A 183 -7.85 -9.92 -15.35
N GLY A 184 -8.09 -9.56 -14.09
CA GLY A 184 -7.69 -8.27 -13.52
C GLY A 184 -6.75 -8.35 -12.34
N VAL A 185 -6.48 -9.54 -11.79
CA VAL A 185 -5.61 -9.69 -10.62
C VAL A 185 -4.57 -10.80 -10.68
N TYR A 186 -3.45 -10.58 -10.00
CA TYR A 186 -2.50 -11.61 -9.60
C TYR A 186 -2.91 -12.17 -8.23
N PHE A 187 -2.54 -13.43 -7.96
CA PHE A 187 -2.78 -14.12 -6.70
C PHE A 187 -1.47 -14.56 -6.06
N THR A 188 -1.45 -14.67 -4.73
CA THR A 188 -0.38 -15.40 -4.02
C THR A 188 -0.61 -16.90 -4.13
N THR A 189 0.44 -17.71 -3.97
CA THR A 189 0.37 -19.16 -3.90
C THR A 189 -0.60 -19.59 -2.81
N GLN A 190 -0.60 -18.92 -1.67
CA GLN A 190 -1.50 -19.21 -0.56
C GLN A 190 -2.97 -18.99 -0.93
N GLN A 191 -3.28 -17.88 -1.61
CA GLN A 191 -4.63 -17.62 -2.14
C GLN A 191 -5.06 -18.68 -3.16
N ILE A 192 -4.15 -19.12 -4.03
CA ILE A 192 -4.41 -20.19 -5.00
C ILE A 192 -4.68 -21.52 -4.29
N VAL A 193 -3.89 -21.89 -3.28
CA VAL A 193 -4.10 -23.09 -2.46
C VAL A 193 -5.48 -23.08 -1.81
N GLN A 194 -5.92 -21.94 -1.28
CA GLN A 194 -7.25 -21.79 -0.70
C GLN A 194 -8.36 -22.05 -1.73
N MET A 195 -8.24 -21.49 -2.94
CA MET A 195 -9.20 -21.74 -4.02
C MET A 195 -9.20 -23.20 -4.50
N VAL A 196 -8.02 -23.80 -4.65
CA VAL A 196 -7.86 -25.21 -5.05
C VAL A 196 -8.56 -26.14 -4.05
N ASN A 197 -8.37 -25.91 -2.75
CA ASN A 197 -8.86 -26.83 -1.71
C ASN A 197 -10.39 -26.91 -1.60
N VAL A 198 -11.13 -25.89 -2.05
CA VAL A 198 -12.60 -25.88 -1.96
C VAL A 198 -13.30 -26.47 -3.18
N LEU A 199 -12.58 -26.80 -4.24
CA LEU A 199 -13.14 -27.51 -5.39
C LEU A 199 -13.34 -28.98 -5.06
N SER A 200 -14.47 -29.51 -5.51
CA SER A 200 -14.92 -30.88 -5.23
C SER A 200 -14.17 -31.91 -6.07
N PHE A 201 -13.85 -31.56 -7.32
CA PHE A 201 -13.19 -32.46 -8.26
C PHE A 201 -11.74 -32.07 -8.53
N ASP A 202 -10.85 -33.05 -8.46
CA ASP A 202 -9.41 -32.84 -8.62
C ASP A 202 -9.01 -32.41 -10.05
N ASP A 203 -9.82 -32.75 -11.05
CA ASP A 203 -9.64 -32.25 -12.42
C ASP A 203 -9.87 -30.73 -12.50
N ASN A 204 -10.88 -30.20 -11.79
CA ASN A 204 -11.13 -28.76 -11.70
C ASN A 204 -10.01 -28.07 -10.92
N ARG A 205 -9.48 -28.71 -9.87
CA ARG A 205 -8.30 -28.23 -9.14
C ARG A 205 -7.10 -28.07 -10.06
N LEU A 206 -6.85 -29.07 -10.91
CA LEU A 206 -5.75 -29.06 -11.86
C LEU A 206 -5.93 -27.96 -12.90
N GLU A 207 -7.16 -27.76 -13.40
CA GLU A 207 -7.49 -26.68 -14.32
C GLU A 207 -7.23 -25.30 -13.71
N LEU A 208 -7.74 -25.06 -12.49
CA LEU A 208 -7.53 -23.80 -11.77
C LEU A 208 -6.04 -23.55 -11.54
N ALA A 209 -5.30 -24.55 -11.06
CA ALA A 209 -3.86 -24.43 -10.81
C ALA A 209 -3.09 -24.06 -12.10
N LYS A 210 -3.34 -24.76 -13.22
CA LYS A 210 -2.69 -24.41 -14.49
C LYS A 210 -3.01 -22.99 -14.94
N ALA A 211 -4.28 -22.58 -14.85
CA ALA A 211 -4.71 -21.24 -15.23
C ALA A 211 -4.12 -20.14 -14.33
N ALA A 212 -3.96 -20.42 -13.03
CA ALA A 212 -3.44 -19.47 -12.07
C ALA A 212 -1.91 -19.34 -12.11
N TYR A 213 -1.18 -20.31 -12.67
CA TYR A 213 0.29 -20.33 -12.64
C TYR A 213 0.93 -19.06 -13.23
N ASP A 214 0.48 -18.62 -14.41
CA ASP A 214 1.00 -17.39 -15.03
C ASP A 214 0.56 -16.13 -14.27
N SER A 215 -0.48 -16.21 -13.44
CA SER A 215 -0.96 -15.11 -12.61
C SER A 215 -0.64 -15.28 -11.12
N CYS A 216 0.40 -16.06 -10.80
CA CYS A 216 0.93 -16.21 -9.45
C CYS A 216 2.16 -15.31 -9.25
N VAL A 217 2.21 -14.59 -8.12
CA VAL A 217 3.34 -13.66 -7.83
C VAL A 217 4.58 -14.37 -7.29
N ASP A 218 4.40 -15.43 -6.50
CA ASP A 218 5.41 -16.16 -5.72
C ASP A 218 5.56 -17.61 -6.24
N ARG A 219 5.93 -17.76 -7.52
CA ARG A 219 5.95 -19.07 -8.24
C ARG A 219 6.99 -20.05 -7.70
N GLU A 220 8.04 -19.58 -7.05
CA GLU A 220 9.00 -20.42 -6.33
C GLU A 220 8.33 -21.22 -5.19
N ASN A 221 7.19 -20.75 -4.68
CA ASN A 221 6.38 -21.45 -3.68
C ASN A 221 5.32 -22.39 -4.27
N TYR A 222 5.20 -22.50 -5.60
CA TYR A 222 4.09 -23.17 -6.26
C TYR A 222 3.99 -24.68 -6.00
N TYR A 223 5.05 -25.31 -5.47
CA TYR A 223 5.00 -26.68 -4.96
C TYR A 223 3.87 -26.88 -3.93
N LYS A 224 3.50 -25.84 -3.17
CA LYS A 224 2.37 -25.88 -2.22
C LYS A 224 1.03 -26.11 -2.93
N VAL A 225 0.84 -25.58 -4.14
CA VAL A 225 -0.35 -25.85 -4.97
C VAL A 225 -0.36 -27.30 -5.44
N VAL A 226 0.81 -27.84 -5.81
CA VAL A 226 0.96 -29.26 -6.16
C VAL A 226 0.57 -30.14 -4.97
N ASP A 227 0.99 -29.78 -3.77
CA ASP A 227 0.69 -30.58 -2.57
C ASP A 227 -0.80 -30.55 -2.19
N ALA A 228 -1.52 -29.48 -2.55
CA ALA A 228 -2.96 -29.33 -2.36
C ALA A 228 -3.82 -30.22 -3.29
N MET A 229 -3.23 -30.81 -4.33
CA MET A 229 -3.90 -31.78 -5.19
C MET A 229 -4.15 -33.09 -4.44
N THR A 230 -5.23 -33.80 -4.79
CA THR A 230 -5.64 -35.03 -4.10
C THR A 230 -4.95 -36.27 -4.68
N TYR A 231 -4.98 -36.42 -6.01
CA TYR A 231 -4.48 -37.61 -6.67
C TYR A 231 -3.02 -37.44 -7.15
N SER A 232 -2.24 -38.52 -7.13
CA SER A 232 -0.85 -38.50 -7.64
C SER A 232 -0.79 -38.13 -9.12
N SER A 233 -1.76 -38.60 -9.91
CA SER A 233 -1.82 -38.36 -11.36
C SER A 233 -2.00 -36.88 -11.70
N THR A 234 -2.77 -36.12 -10.92
CA THR A 234 -2.94 -34.68 -11.14
C THR A 234 -1.75 -33.88 -10.62
N LYS A 235 -1.09 -34.34 -9.53
CA LYS A 235 0.20 -33.79 -9.07
C LYS A 235 1.27 -33.87 -10.17
N GLU A 236 1.42 -35.04 -10.78
CA GLU A 236 2.36 -35.26 -11.89
C GLU A 236 2.01 -34.36 -13.09
N LYS A 237 0.75 -34.31 -13.51
CA LYS A 237 0.30 -33.43 -14.60
C LYS A 237 0.56 -31.95 -14.34
N LEU A 238 0.48 -31.49 -13.09
CA LEU A 238 0.78 -30.11 -12.73
C LEU A 238 2.29 -29.85 -12.71
N ARG A 239 3.09 -30.76 -12.14
CA ARG A 239 4.56 -30.68 -12.17
C ARG A 239 5.08 -30.63 -13.60
N ASP A 240 4.59 -31.52 -14.46
CA ASP A 240 4.97 -31.57 -15.87
C ASP A 240 4.60 -30.27 -16.62
N TYR A 241 3.50 -29.63 -16.24
CA TYR A 241 3.11 -28.34 -16.80
C TYR A 241 4.07 -27.23 -16.37
N ILE A 242 4.43 -27.18 -15.09
CA ILE A 242 5.35 -26.19 -14.51
C ILE A 242 6.75 -26.32 -15.12
N LEU A 243 7.27 -27.54 -15.26
CA LEU A 243 8.62 -27.80 -15.78
C LEU A 243 8.79 -27.46 -17.28
N LYS A 244 7.70 -27.29 -18.03
CA LYS A 244 7.72 -26.96 -19.47
C LYS A 244 7.64 -25.46 -19.75
N ARG A 245 7.49 -24.63 -18.72
CA ARG A 245 7.38 -23.18 -18.79
C ARG A 245 8.71 -22.52 -18.46
#